data_AF-A0A2X2STT1-F1
#
_entry.id   AF-A0A2X2STT1-F1
#
_cell.length_a   1.000
_cell.length_b   1.000
_cell.length_c   1.000
_cell.angle_alpha   90.00
_cell.angle_beta   90.00
_cell.angle_gamma   90.00
#
_symmetry.space_group_name_H-M   'P 1'
#
loop_
_entity.id
_entity.type
_entity.pdbx_description
1 polymer ?
#
loop_
_entity_poly.entity_id
_entity_poly.type
_entity_poly.pdbx_seq_one_letter_code
_entity_poly.pdbx_strand_id
1 'polypeptide(L)'
;MAWFSHTLEAQIGEGKGLAEALAATLQNWFDDEAFRGCAFINSAVEMAEALPETLPIARAHKQAMVQCLAGYLPDNTGGRRQAEMLALVIDGAIVKAQRDGNGEEALLLLRAWLALLPALED
;
A
#
# COMPACT_ATOMS: atom_id res chain seq x y z
N MET A 1 5.04 -2.49 9.74
CA MET A 1 3.75 -3.06 9.31
C MET A 1 2.62 -2.84 10.29
N ALA A 2 2.86 -2.99 11.60
CA ALA A 2 1.84 -2.80 12.63
C ALA A 2 0.99 -1.52 12.50
N TRP A 3 1.62 -0.37 12.24
CA TRP A 3 0.88 0.89 12.04
C TRP A 3 -0.10 0.82 10.87
N PHE A 4 0.35 0.33 9.71
CA PHE A 4 -0.48 0.23 8.50
C PHE A 4 -1.65 -0.73 8.71
N SER A 5 -1.39 -1.93 9.23
CA SER A 5 -2.43 -2.94 9.45
C SER A 5 -3.47 -2.47 10.47
N HIS A 6 -3.03 -1.86 11.57
CA HIS A 6 -3.93 -1.35 12.61
C HIS A 6 -4.76 -0.16 12.12
N THR A 7 -4.15 0.76 11.39
CA THR A 7 -4.88 1.91 10.81
C THR A 7 -5.91 1.43 9.80
N LEU A 8 -5.53 0.51 8.90
CA LEU A 8 -6.45 -0.07 7.93
C LEU A 8 -7.62 -0.81 8.60
N GLU A 9 -7.33 -1.63 9.61
CA GLU A 9 -8.36 -2.32 10.41
C GLU A 9 -9.33 -1.32 11.06
N ALA A 10 -8.82 -0.23 11.65
CA ALA A 10 -9.67 0.81 12.21
C ALA A 10 -10.56 1.48 11.15
N GLN A 11 -10.00 1.81 9.98
CA GLN A 11 -10.77 2.40 8.88
C GLN A 11 -11.89 1.45 8.38
N ILE A 12 -11.61 0.14 8.27
CA ILE A 12 -12.61 -0.88 7.93
C ILE A 12 -13.67 -0.98 9.04
N GLY A 13 -13.28 -0.94 10.31
CA GLY A 13 -14.17 -0.97 11.47
C GLY A 13 -15.16 0.19 11.54
N GLU A 14 -14.85 1.33 10.92
CA GLU A 14 -15.76 2.46 10.73
C GLU A 14 -16.81 2.25 9.62
N GLY A 15 -16.84 1.07 8.99
CA GLY A 15 -17.79 0.72 7.92
C GLY A 15 -17.36 1.17 6.53
N LYS A 16 -16.11 1.61 6.34
CA LYS A 16 -15.57 1.94 5.02
C LYS A 16 -15.34 0.65 4.22
N GLY A 17 -15.70 0.68 2.93
CA GLY A 17 -15.24 -0.36 2.01
C GLY A 17 -13.71 -0.31 1.85
N LEU A 18 -13.10 -1.44 1.44
CA LEU A 18 -11.63 -1.58 1.35
C LEU A 18 -10.96 -0.42 0.59
N ALA A 19 -11.58 0.05 -0.49
CA ALA A 19 -11.01 1.12 -1.29
C ALA A 19 -10.89 2.44 -0.52
N GLU A 20 -11.96 2.85 0.16
CA GLU A 20 -11.97 4.08 0.94
C GLU A 20 -11.13 3.94 2.22
N ALA A 21 -11.12 2.74 2.82
CA ALA A 21 -10.28 2.45 3.98
C ALA A 21 -8.79 2.56 3.65
N LEU A 22 -8.35 2.07 2.49
CA LEU A 22 -6.97 2.21 2.01
C LEU A 22 -6.62 3.67 1.72
N ALA A 23 -7.50 4.40 1.03
CA ALA A 23 -7.28 5.81 0.74
C ALA A 23 -7.16 6.64 2.03
N ALA A 24 -8.05 6.43 2.99
CA ALA A 24 -7.99 7.12 4.29
C ALA A 24 -6.74 6.73 5.11
N THR A 25 -6.35 5.45 5.08
CA THR A 25 -5.12 4.99 5.75
C THR A 25 -3.89 5.68 5.17
N LEU A 26 -3.80 5.79 3.85
CA LEU A 26 -2.67 6.45 3.19
C LEU A 26 -2.72 7.97 3.34
N GLN A 27 -3.90 8.59 3.35
CA GLN A 27 -4.07 10.01 3.67
C GLN A 27 -3.44 10.35 5.02
N ASN A 28 -3.75 9.57 6.07
CA ASN A 28 -3.16 9.76 7.39
C ASN A 28 -1.63 9.74 7.38
N TRP A 29 -1.02 8.95 6.49
CA TRP A 29 0.43 8.90 6.36
C TRP A 29 0.99 10.05 5.52
N PHE A 30 0.33 10.40 4.43
CA PHE A 30 0.79 11.42 3.49
C PHE A 30 0.71 12.83 4.09
N ASP A 31 -0.23 13.06 5.01
CA ASP A 31 -0.39 14.34 5.72
C ASP A 31 0.58 14.50 6.90
N ASP A 32 1.34 13.46 7.26
CA ASP A 32 2.35 13.55 8.30
C ASP A 32 3.54 14.40 7.81
N GLU A 33 3.93 15.42 8.57
CA GLU A 33 5.09 16.28 8.27
C GLU A 33 6.41 15.49 8.17
N ALA A 34 6.49 14.31 8.80
CA ALA A 34 7.61 13.38 8.74
C ALA A 34 7.54 12.42 7.54
N PHE A 35 6.52 12.50 6.67
CA PHE A 35 6.41 11.65 5.49
C PHE A 35 7.61 11.84 4.53
N ARG A 36 8.34 10.76 4.27
CA ARG A 36 9.50 10.73 3.35
C ARG A 36 9.43 9.53 2.40
N GLY A 37 8.22 9.10 2.07
CA GLY A 37 7.96 7.88 1.32
C GLY A 37 8.19 6.60 2.14
N CYS A 38 8.26 5.47 1.45
CA CYS A 38 8.49 4.18 2.09
C CYS A 38 9.99 3.93 2.26
N ALA A 39 10.45 3.82 3.50
CA ALA A 39 11.85 3.48 3.81
C ALA A 39 12.33 2.23 3.06
N PHE A 40 11.48 1.22 2.88
CA PHE A 40 11.85 -0.02 2.18
C PHE A 40 11.98 0.15 0.66
N ILE A 41 11.19 1.05 0.04
CA ILE A 41 11.37 1.39 -1.39
C ILE A 41 12.69 2.13 -1.55
N ASN A 42 12.93 3.16 -0.73
CA ASN A 42 14.17 3.94 -0.78
C ASN A 42 15.40 3.04 -0.56
N SER A 43 15.36 2.15 0.45
CA SER A 43 16.39 1.14 0.70
C SER A 43 16.67 0.22 -0.49
N ALA A 44 15.62 -0.24 -1.18
CA ALA A 44 15.81 -1.10 -2.34
C ALA A 44 16.47 -0.40 -3.53
N VAL A 45 16.34 0.93 -3.64
CA VAL A 45 16.89 1.72 -4.75
C VAL A 45 18.29 2.22 -4.46
N GLU A 46 18.53 2.82 -3.28
CA GLU A 46 19.77 3.56 -3.00
C GLU A 46 20.79 2.71 -2.22
N MET A 47 20.32 1.74 -1.42
CA MET A 47 21.19 0.99 -0.50
C MET A 47 21.53 -0.41 -1.00
N ALA A 48 20.88 -0.90 -2.06
CA ALA A 48 21.07 -2.26 -2.54
C ALA A 48 22.51 -2.60 -2.97
N GLU A 49 23.24 -1.63 -3.52
CA GLU A 49 24.64 -1.83 -3.94
C GLU A 49 25.60 -1.72 -2.75
N ALA A 50 25.40 -0.71 -1.90
CA ALA A 50 26.26 -0.45 -0.74
C ALA A 50 26.02 -1.44 0.42
N LEU A 51 24.79 -1.97 0.54
CA LEU A 51 24.33 -2.81 1.64
C LEU A 51 23.34 -3.89 1.13
N PRO A 52 23.82 -4.93 0.43
CA PRO A 52 22.98 -5.91 -0.27
C PRO A 52 21.94 -6.65 0.60
N GLU A 53 22.17 -6.77 1.91
CA GLU A 53 21.25 -7.36 2.88
C GLU A 53 19.95 -6.56 3.05
N THR A 54 19.91 -5.30 2.61
CA THR A 54 18.70 -4.47 2.65
C THR A 54 17.62 -4.95 1.68
N LEU A 55 18.01 -5.56 0.54
CA LEU A 55 17.07 -6.05 -0.46
C LEU A 55 16.15 -7.16 0.06
N PRO A 56 16.66 -8.24 0.68
CA PRO A 56 15.81 -9.24 1.34
C PRO A 56 14.84 -8.65 2.37
N ILE A 57 15.29 -7.66 3.17
CA ILE A 57 14.46 -7.01 4.19
C ILE A 57 13.33 -6.20 3.54
N ALA A 58 13.64 -5.42 2.49
CA ALA A 58 12.65 -4.67 1.73
C ALA A 58 11.62 -5.60 1.08
N ARG A 59 12.06 -6.71 0.47
CA ARG A 59 11.18 -7.71 -0.12
C ARG A 59 10.26 -8.35 0.92
N ALA A 60 10.80 -8.75 2.06
CA ALA A 60 10.01 -9.34 3.16
C ALA A 60 8.95 -8.36 3.68
N HIS A 61 9.29 -7.07 3.81
CA HIS A 61 8.32 -6.04 4.19
C HIS A 61 7.19 -5.88 3.16
N LYS A 62 7.52 -5.84 1.87
CA LYS A 62 6.51 -5.76 0.80
C LYS A 62 5.63 -7.00 0.73
N GLN A 63 6.19 -8.19 0.96
CA GLN A 63 5.43 -9.43 1.09
C GLN A 63 4.48 -9.39 2.29
N ALA A 64 4.91 -8.84 3.44
CA ALA A 64 4.04 -8.67 4.60
C ALA A 64 2.86 -7.71 4.30
N MET A 65 3.08 -6.67 3.48
CA MET A 65 2.01 -5.79 3.01
C MET A 65 1.00 -6.55 2.13
N VAL A 66 1.48 -7.37 1.18
CA VAL A 66 0.61 -8.23 0.36
C VAL A 66 -0.22 -9.18 1.24
N GLN A 67 0.41 -9.83 2.24
CA GLN A 67 -0.29 -10.72 3.16
C GLN A 67 -1.36 -10.00 3.99
N CYS A 68 -1.07 -8.78 4.45
CA CYS A 68 -2.04 -7.96 5.15
C CYS A 68 -3.26 -7.63 4.27
N LEU A 69 -3.04 -7.27 3.00
CA LEU A 69 -4.10 -6.95 2.05
C LEU A 69 -4.94 -8.19 1.67
N ALA A 70 -4.29 -9.35 1.53
CA ALA A 70 -4.96 -10.61 1.23
C ALA A 70 -5.98 -11.01 2.32
N GLY A 71 -5.77 -10.59 3.57
CA GLY A 71 -6.72 -10.80 4.67
C GLY A 71 -8.09 -10.12 4.49
N TYR A 72 -8.21 -9.17 3.56
CA TYR A 72 -9.46 -8.47 3.24
C TYR A 72 -10.08 -8.92 1.90
N LEU A 73 -9.54 -9.98 1.29
CA LEU A 73 -9.94 -10.48 -0.03
C LEU A 73 -10.33 -11.96 0.05
N PRO A 74 -11.03 -12.50 -0.96
CA PRO A 74 -11.33 -13.93 -1.00
C PRO A 74 -10.07 -14.79 -0.93
N ASP A 75 -10.10 -15.87 -0.14
CA ASP A 75 -8.97 -16.82 -0.04
C ASP A 75 -8.94 -17.79 -1.24
N ASN A 76 -8.70 -17.21 -2.41
CA ASN A 76 -8.54 -17.93 -3.67
C ASN A 76 -7.41 -17.30 -4.50
N THR A 77 -7.11 -17.88 -5.67
CA THR A 77 -6.04 -17.38 -6.54
C THR A 77 -6.32 -15.96 -7.07
N GLY A 78 -7.59 -15.61 -7.29
CA GLY A 78 -8.01 -14.27 -7.70
C GLY A 78 -7.73 -13.23 -6.62
N GLY A 79 -8.15 -13.50 -5.38
CA GLY A 79 -7.90 -12.61 -4.24
C GLY A 79 -6.41 -12.43 -3.93
N ARG A 80 -5.60 -13.50 -4.02
CA ARG A 80 -4.14 -13.39 -3.89
C ARG A 80 -3.53 -12.48 -4.95
N ARG A 81 -3.94 -12.62 -6.21
CA ARG A 81 -3.48 -11.74 -7.30
C ARG A 81 -3.93 -10.31 -7.08
N GLN A 82 -5.15 -10.10 -6.60
CA GLN A 82 -5.65 -8.77 -6.27
C GLN A 82 -4.86 -8.12 -5.13
N ALA A 83 -4.45 -8.87 -4.11
CA ALA A 83 -3.58 -8.36 -3.05
C ALA A 83 -2.23 -7.86 -3.60
N GLU A 84 -1.63 -8.61 -4.55
CA GLU A 84 -0.40 -8.17 -5.23
C GLU A 84 -0.63 -6.91 -6.09
N MET A 85 -1.73 -6.84 -6.84
CA MET A 85 -2.06 -5.66 -7.63
C MET A 85 -2.29 -4.43 -6.73
N LEU A 86 -3.01 -4.59 -5.62
CA LEU A 86 -3.21 -3.53 -4.63
C LEU A 86 -1.87 -3.04 -4.08
N ALA A 87 -0.99 -3.96 -3.67
CA ALA A 87 0.33 -3.62 -3.15
C ALA A 87 1.16 -2.82 -4.17
N LEU A 88 1.13 -3.21 -5.45
CA LEU A 88 1.84 -2.50 -6.52
C LEU A 88 1.31 -1.07 -6.71
N VAL A 89 -0.01 -0.88 -6.70
CA VAL A 89 -0.61 0.45 -6.88
C VAL A 89 -0.38 1.33 -5.65
N ILE A 90 -0.42 0.76 -4.44
CA ILE A 90 -0.05 1.46 -3.21
C ILE A 90 1.41 1.93 -3.27
N ASP A 91 2.33 1.10 -3.74
CA ASP A 91 3.74 1.48 -3.94
C ASP A 91 3.87 2.67 -4.91
N GLY A 92 3.12 2.64 -6.01
CA GLY A 92 3.04 3.76 -6.96
C GLY A 92 2.47 5.03 -6.34
N ALA A 93 1.43 4.92 -5.52
CA ALA A 93 0.82 6.05 -4.82
C ALA A 93 1.80 6.68 -3.82
N ILE A 94 2.55 5.86 -3.06
CA ILE A 94 3.58 6.33 -2.12
C ILE A 94 4.68 7.09 -2.86
N VAL A 95 5.20 6.52 -3.95
CA VAL A 95 6.25 7.17 -4.75
C VAL A 95 5.76 8.46 -5.38
N LYS A 96 4.53 8.49 -5.90
CA LYS A 96 3.92 9.72 -6.45
C LYS A 96 3.79 10.79 -5.37
N ALA A 97 3.27 10.44 -4.20
CA ALA A 97 3.11 11.38 -3.08
C ALA A 97 4.46 11.96 -2.63
N GLN A 98 5.48 11.10 -2.55
CA GLN A 98 6.85 11.52 -2.20
C GLN A 98 7.46 12.44 -3.27
N ARG A 99 7.32 12.09 -4.55
CA ARG A 99 7.87 12.85 -5.69
C ARG A 99 7.22 14.22 -5.84
N ASP A 100 5.89 14.28 -5.68
CA ASP A 100 5.10 15.49 -5.93
C ASP A 100 5.01 16.38 -4.67
N GLY A 101 5.50 15.91 -3.52
CA GLY A 101 5.47 16.63 -2.25
C GLY A 101 4.07 16.81 -1.65
N ASN A 102 3.07 16.12 -2.21
CA ASN A 102 1.68 16.10 -1.73
C ASN A 102 1.01 14.77 -2.12
N GLY A 103 0.12 14.28 -1.27
CA GLY A 103 -0.57 13.00 -1.46
C GLY A 103 -1.91 13.06 -2.21
N GLU A 104 -2.47 14.26 -2.43
CA GLU A 104 -3.86 14.43 -2.86
C GLU A 104 -4.16 13.75 -4.21
N GLU A 105 -3.35 14.05 -5.23
CA GLU A 105 -3.53 13.46 -6.56
C GLU A 105 -3.23 11.95 -6.55
N ALA A 106 -2.29 11.50 -5.71
CA ALA A 106 -1.99 10.07 -5.58
C ALA A 106 -3.20 9.29 -5.02
N LEU A 107 -3.90 9.87 -4.04
CA LEU A 107 -5.09 9.29 -3.44
C LEU A 107 -6.30 9.33 -4.37
N LEU A 108 -6.47 10.41 -5.14
CA LEU A 108 -7.50 10.49 -6.17
C LEU A 108 -7.35 9.38 -7.21
N LEU A 109 -6.13 9.20 -7.74
CA LEU A 109 -5.84 8.15 -8.71
C LEU A 109 -5.96 6.75 -8.12
N LEU A 110 -5.54 6.55 -6.86
CA LEU A 110 -5.70 5.28 -6.16
C LEU A 110 -7.19 4.91 -6.04
N ARG A 111 -8.04 5.84 -5.58
CA ARG A 111 -9.50 5.61 -5.49
C ARG A 111 -10.09 5.26 -6.85
N ALA A 112 -9.73 6.02 -7.89
CA ALA A 112 -10.20 5.77 -9.25
C ALA A 112 -9.78 4.37 -9.76
N TRP A 113 -8.53 3.98 -9.53
CA TRP A 113 -8.04 2.66 -9.92
C TRP A 113 -8.75 1.53 -9.17
N LEU A 114 -8.98 1.70 -7.86
CA LEU A 114 -9.70 0.72 -7.05
C LEU A 114 -11.15 0.54 -7.49
N ALA A 115 -11.79 1.60 -7.99
CA ALA A 115 -13.14 1.53 -8.55
C ALA A 115 -13.21 0.79 -9.91
N LEU A 116 -12.07 0.62 -10.59
CA LEU A 116 -11.98 -0.14 -11.85
C LEU A 116 -11.74 -1.63 -11.62
N LEU A 117 -11.43 -2.07 -10.39
CA LEU A 117 -11.27 -3.48 -10.11
C LEU A 117 -12.62 -4.18 -10.26
N PRO A 118 -12.76 -5.16 -11.18
CA PRO A 118 -14.00 -5.91 -11.29
C PRO A 118 -14.28 -6.63 -9.97
N ALA A 119 -15.56 -6.78 -9.63
CA ALA A 119 -15.95 -7.79 -8.66
C ALA A 119 -15.45 -9.14 -9.20
N LEU A 120 -14.62 -9.84 -8.43
CA LEU A 120 -14.09 -11.13 -8.87
C LEU A 120 -15.24 -12.13 -8.99
N GLU A 121 -15.45 -12.66 -10.18
CA GLU A 121 -16.17 -13.91 -10.38
C GLU A 121 -15.23 -15.07 -9.99
N ASP A 122 -15.78 -16.05 -9.26
CA ASP A 122 -15.06 -17.22 -8.74
C ASP A 122 -14.47 -18.14 -9.82
#